data_AF-A0A1Y4ESM9-F1
#
_entry.id   AF-A0A1Y4ESM9-F1
#
_cell.length_a   1.000
_cell.length_b   1.000
_cell.length_c   1.000
_cell.angle_alpha   90.00
_cell.angle_beta   90.00
_cell.angle_gamma   90.00
#
_symmetry.space_group_name_H-M   'P 1'
#
loop_
_entity.id
_entity.type
_entity.pdbx_description
1 polymer ?
#
loop_
_entity_poly.entity_id
_entity_poly.type
_entity_poly.pdbx_seq_one_letter_code
_entity_poly.pdbx_strand_id
1 'polypeptide(L)'
;MSMLDFAIRATTEYIDHMPKSQRKKYGQFFTSKETAVFMAGLFEIPNGCQALSILDPGAGSGILSIALLERLQSFSEIKEI
;
A
#
# COMPACT_ATOMS: atom_id res chain seq x y z
N MET A 1 -9.46 -12.89 0.79
CA MET A 1 -9.34 -11.45 1.03
C MET A 1 -7.89 -11.09 0.80
N SER A 2 -7.60 -10.12 -0.07
CA SER A 2 -6.23 -9.73 -0.42
C SER A 2 -5.59 -8.95 0.76
N MET A 3 -4.26 -8.84 0.80
CA MET A 3 -3.58 -7.99 1.81
C MET A 3 -4.03 -6.53 1.69
N LEU A 4 -4.17 -6.05 0.44
CA LEU A 4 -4.67 -4.72 0.14
C LEU A 4 -6.12 -4.52 0.63
N ASP A 5 -7.00 -5.51 0.42
CA ASP A 5 -8.38 -5.45 0.93
C ASP A 5 -8.43 -5.31 2.45
N PHE A 6 -7.57 -6.06 3.15
CA PHE A 6 -7.47 -5.98 4.61
C PHE A 6 -7.04 -4.59 5.07
N ALA A 7 -6.00 -4.03 4.44
CA ALA A 7 -5.48 -2.71 4.78
C ALA A 7 -6.53 -1.60 4.57
N ILE A 8 -7.28 -1.66 3.46
CA ILE A 8 -8.37 -0.72 3.17
C ILE A 8 -9.47 -0.81 4.23
N ARG A 9 -9.88 -2.03 4.59
CA ARG A 9 -10.92 -2.24 5.61
C ARG A 9 -10.46 -1.71 6.96
N ALA A 10 -9.26 -2.06 7.41
CA ALA A 10 -8.71 -1.60 8.69
C ALA A 10 -8.57 -0.07 8.73
N THR A 11 -8.15 0.54 7.62
CA THR A 11 -8.03 2.00 7.50
C THR A 11 -9.41 2.66 7.56
N THR A 12 -10.41 2.10 6.86
CA THR A 12 -11.80 2.59 6.88
C THR A 12 -12.39 2.50 8.29
N GLU A 13 -12.24 1.35 8.95
CA GLU A 13 -12.69 1.15 10.32
C GLU A 13 -12.05 2.18 11.27
N TYR A 14 -10.75 2.42 11.16
CA TYR A 14 -10.08 3.46 11.94
C TYR A 14 -10.65 4.87 11.68
N ILE A 15 -10.89 5.24 10.43
CA ILE A 15 -11.44 6.53 10.04
C ILE A 15 -12.85 6.74 10.61
N ASP A 16 -13.67 5.69 10.64
CA ASP A 16 -15.05 5.76 11.12
C ASP A 16 -15.13 5.98 12.63
N HIS A 17 -14.16 5.48 13.39
CA HIS A 17 -14.06 5.71 14.84
C HIS A 17 -13.44 7.08 15.18
N MET A 18 -12.94 7.84 14.19
CA MET A 18 -12.33 9.15 14.41
C MET A 18 -13.33 10.32 14.27
N PRO A 19 -13.38 11.25 15.25
CA PRO A 19 -14.23 12.44 15.18
C PRO A 19 -13.98 13.26 13.91
N LYS A 20 -15.05 13.67 13.20
CA LYS A 20 -14.95 14.49 11.97
C LYS A 20 -14.13 15.78 12.16
N SER A 21 -14.20 16.39 13.35
CA SER A 21 -13.43 17.59 13.72
C SER A 21 -11.92 17.35 13.74
N GLN A 22 -11.48 16.13 14.11
CA GLN A 22 -10.07 15.74 14.06
C GLN A 22 -9.65 15.37 12.62
N ARG A 23 -10.50 14.68 11.86
CA ARG A 23 -10.23 14.33 10.45
C ARG A 23 -9.93 15.54 9.56
N LYS A 24 -10.71 16.62 9.68
CA LYS A 24 -10.48 17.87 8.93
C LYS A 24 -9.19 18.60 9.34
N LYS A 25 -8.70 18.38 10.56
CA LYS A 25 -7.54 19.10 11.10
C LYS A 25 -6.21 18.53 10.60
N TYR A 26 -6.17 17.23 10.26
CA TYR A 26 -4.96 16.56 9.77
C TYR A 26 -4.78 16.61 8.25
N GLY A 27 -5.81 16.98 7.48
CA GLY A 27 -5.70 17.06 6.01
C GLY A 27 -5.29 15.74 5.34
N GLN A 28 -5.60 14.60 5.96
CA GLN A 28 -5.24 13.28 5.42
C GLN A 28 -6.13 12.92 4.23
N PHE A 29 -5.49 12.70 3.08
CA PHE A 29 -6.10 12.09 1.90
C PHE A 29 -5.68 10.62 1.84
N PHE A 30 -6.66 9.73 1.68
CA PHE A 30 -6.39 8.30 1.55
C PHE A 30 -6.39 7.91 0.08
N THR A 31 -5.32 7.27 -0.37
CA THR A 31 -5.23 6.69 -1.71
C THR A 31 -6.29 5.60 -1.88
N SER A 32 -6.96 5.57 -3.03
CA SER A 32 -7.94 4.52 -3.33
C SER A 32 -7.26 3.20 -3.69
N LYS A 33 -8.03 2.10 -3.64
CA LYS A 33 -7.55 0.78 -4.06
C LYS A 33 -7.04 0.79 -5.50
N GLU A 34 -7.82 1.38 -6.39
CA GLU A 34 -7.56 1.43 -7.82
C GLU A 34 -6.27 2.19 -8.11
N THR A 35 -6.06 3.33 -7.44
CA THR A 35 -4.81 4.09 -7.55
C THR A 35 -3.62 3.29 -7.03
N ALA A 36 -3.76 2.60 -5.90
CA ALA A 36 -2.68 1.79 -5.34
C ALA A 36 -2.27 0.63 -6.27
N VAL A 37 -3.26 -0.10 -6.83
CA VAL A 37 -3.02 -1.17 -7.80
C VAL A 37 -2.38 -0.62 -9.08
N PHE A 38 -2.88 0.51 -9.58
CA PHE A 38 -2.34 1.15 -10.77
C PHE A 38 -0.87 1.56 -10.56
N MET A 39 -0.56 2.27 -9.46
CA MET A 39 0.80 2.70 -9.14
C MET A 39 1.74 1.52 -8.92
N ALA A 40 1.29 0.47 -8.21
CA ALA A 40 2.06 -0.75 -8.04
C ALA A 40 2.41 -1.39 -9.39
N GLY A 41 1.54 -1.29 -10.41
CA GLY A 41 1.78 -1.78 -11.76
C GLY A 41 2.81 -0.99 -12.58
N LEU A 42 3.18 0.22 -12.18
CA LEU A 42 4.15 1.06 -12.91
C LEU A 42 5.60 0.60 -12.74
N PHE A 43 5.90 -0.19 -11.71
CA PHE A 43 7.26 -0.66 -11.46
C PHE A 43 7.67 -1.76 -12.44
N GLU A 44 8.87 -1.66 -12.99
CA GLU A 44 9.52 -2.80 -13.65
C GLU A 44 10.24 -3.63 -12.58
N ILE A 45 9.92 -4.92 -12.50
CA ILE A 45 10.57 -5.83 -11.55
C ILE A 45 11.77 -6.45 -12.26
N PRO A 46 13.02 -6.21 -11.79
CA PRO A 46 14.20 -6.70 -12.51
C PRO A 46 14.28 -8.23 -12.46
N ASN A 47 14.45 -8.85 -13.62
CA ASN A 47 14.61 -10.30 -13.72
C ASN A 47 15.84 -10.77 -12.93
N GLY A 48 15.70 -11.86 -12.18
CA GLY A 48 16.79 -12.45 -11.39
C GLY A 48 17.17 -11.65 -10.13
N CYS A 49 16.44 -10.57 -9.80
CA CYS A 49 16.63 -9.84 -8.57
C CYS A 49 16.13 -10.66 -7.37
N GLN A 50 16.99 -10.89 -6.38
CA GLN A 50 16.64 -11.63 -5.16
C GLN A 50 16.33 -10.72 -3.96
N ALA A 51 16.82 -9.47 -3.98
CA ALA A 51 16.68 -8.53 -2.89
C ALA A 51 16.26 -7.16 -3.44
N LEU A 52 15.17 -6.61 -2.92
CA LEU A 52 14.67 -5.28 -3.26
C LEU A 52 14.75 -4.35 -2.05
N SER A 53 14.84 -3.05 -2.31
CA SER A 53 14.67 -2.03 -1.28
C SER A 53 13.60 -1.06 -1.75
N ILE A 54 12.58 -0.86 -0.94
CA ILE A 54 11.39 -0.08 -1.29
C ILE A 54 11.35 1.19 -0.42
N LEU A 55 11.12 2.33 -1.06
CA LEU A 55 10.93 3.61 -0.38
C LEU A 55 9.50 4.11 -0.61
N ASP A 56 8.74 4.27 0.48
CA ASP A 56 7.39 4.82 0.48
C ASP A 56 7.35 6.06 1.40
N PRO A 57 7.77 7.24 0.89
CA PRO A 57 7.85 8.44 1.70
C PRO A 57 6.44 8.96 1.98
N GLY A 58 6.11 9.10 3.27
CA GLY A 58 4.76 9.51 3.66
C GLY A 58 3.72 8.40 3.48
N ALA A 59 4.12 7.14 3.68
CA ALA A 59 3.30 5.94 3.46
C ALA A 59 1.89 5.98 4.07
N GLY A 60 1.66 6.75 5.13
CA GLY A 60 0.34 6.84 5.77
C GLY A 60 -0.12 5.48 6.28
N SER A 61 -1.20 4.94 5.71
CA SER A 61 -1.66 3.56 6.01
C SER A 61 -0.85 2.45 5.33
N GLY A 62 0.17 2.80 4.53
CA GLY A 62 1.04 1.87 3.82
C GLY A 62 0.42 1.25 2.56
N ILE A 63 -0.71 1.80 2.08
CA ILE A 63 -1.50 1.16 1.01
C ILE A 63 -0.71 0.98 -0.31
N LEU A 64 0.20 1.90 -0.64
CA LEU A 64 1.06 1.79 -1.83
C LEU A 64 2.08 0.66 -1.67
N SER A 65 2.79 0.64 -0.53
CA SER A 65 3.70 -0.45 -0.18
C SER A 65 2.99 -1.82 -0.20
N ILE A 66 1.81 -1.92 0.39
CA ILE A 66 1.04 -3.18 0.46
C ILE A 66 0.63 -3.64 -0.94
N ALA A 67 0.16 -2.74 -1.80
CA ALA A 67 -0.17 -3.07 -3.19
C ALA A 67 1.05 -3.56 -3.97
N LEU A 68 2.22 -2.94 -3.78
CA LEU A 68 3.46 -3.40 -4.38
C LEU A 68 3.88 -4.77 -3.84
N LEU A 69 3.88 -4.98 -2.52
CA LEU A 69 4.21 -6.26 -1.90
C LEU A 69 3.30 -7.40 -2.39
N GLU A 70 2.00 -7.15 -2.51
CA GLU A 70 1.04 -8.13 -3.04
C GLU A 70 1.34 -8.48 -4.51
N ARG A 71 1.80 -7.52 -5.32
CA ARG A 71 2.30 -7.80 -6.67
C ARG A 71 3.62 -8.59 -6.64
N LEU A 72 4.56 -8.24 -5.76
CA LEU A 72 5.87 -8.90 -5.68
C LEU A 72 5.76 -10.39 -5.28
N GLN A 73 4.69 -10.79 -4.59
CA GLN A 73 4.42 -12.20 -4.28
C GLN A 73 4.28 -13.10 -5.52
N SER A 74 4.01 -12.55 -6.71
CA SER A 74 3.99 -13.35 -7.94
C SER A 74 5.39 -13.64 -8.51
N PHE A 75 6.46 -13.09 -7.92
CA PHE A 75 7.84 -13.23 -8.38
C PHE A 75 8.60 -14.13 -7.40
N SER A 76 8.82 -15.39 -7.78
CA SER A 76 9.43 -16.43 -6.95
C SER A 76 10.92 -16.20 -6.63
N GLU A 77 11.57 -15.34 -7.41
CA GLU A 77 12.99 -15.05 -7.35
C GLU A 77 13.32 -14.08 -6.22
N ILE A 78 12.36 -13.25 -5.81
CA ILE A 78 12.52 -12.28 -4.73
C ILE A 78 12.44 -13.02 -3.39
N LYS A 79 13.51 -12.92 -2.61
CA LYS A 79 13.67 -13.59 -1.31
C LYS A 79 13.74 -12.59 -0.15
N GLU A 80 14.12 -11.35 -0.43
CA GLU A 80 14.33 -10.30 0.56
C GLU A 80 13.76 -8.98 0.06
N ILE A 81 13.10 -8.24 0.96
CA ILE A 81 12.51 -6.92 0.75
C ILE A 81 12.78 -6.08 1.99
#